data_AF-Q5K725-F1
#
_entry.id   AF-Q5K725-F1
#
_cell.length_a   1.000
_cell.length_b   1.000
_cell.length_c   1.000
_cell.angle_alpha   90.00
_cell.angle_beta   90.00
_cell.angle_gamma   90.00
#
_symmetry.space_group_name_H-M   'P 1'
#
loop_
_entity.id
_entity.type
_entity.pdbx_description
1 polymer ?
#
loop_
_entity_poly.entity_id
_entity_poly.type
_entity_poly.pdbx_seq_one_letter_code
_entity_poly.pdbx_strand_id
1 'polypeptide(L)'
;MLLNSLITLLLAAHIATAHSLDSRHRRRHVRRALKRQQESAAGHWSTYETSTWIPDNPSTAAQIVYETVYVTETVWEDGPSPTAPQTLAESFPTTSASVSGSALTGEIGNVNLVATDPITSSAASSSVATFAASPIEVAAGTDSNIAALSAATAITVSLDSSDLDAQIDALGFTISIGETISIGFGGGSAPTTTSSAPTSTVTASGDKKVFAHFMVGIVSTYAVGDWESDMQLAKSKGIDGFALNIGVDSYSQEQLDLAYQAGASVGFDLFISFDFNWYTIADISGVANMLKRYKDQPAQFRVDDKPFVSTFIGDGFDWSSVATEVGEELYAVPFWQPSADNANNAGLAGLFSWDAWPGQLDNVPVNASMSDTRDIEYLGYLEAVGKTYMAPVSSWFSTHFGAEVSYSKNWVFKSETLWKDRWDDILQLGSRLNFIEIVTWNDYGESHYIGPYNTAHTDDSSSAWAAGLDHTAMLDFAVPYIKAFKAGETAPVIDSEMLVYWHRPHLKSVSCDSTDICGSRPTGWDFLEDTVFVSTMTKSGGIVKVTSGGNQAVVQQVDAGVQMIEVPMGVGEQIFEFTTFQGGYGKTTSNLTISADCWNGIYNFNYHSGSITC
;
A
#
# COMPACT_ATOMS: atom_id res chain seq x y z
N MET A 1 24.06 9.21 45.78
CA MET A 1 23.74 10.64 45.53
C MET A 1 24.51 11.08 44.29
N LEU A 2 23.82 11.21 43.14
CA LEU A 2 24.09 12.00 41.91
C LEU A 2 25.43 11.79 41.14
N LEU A 3 25.42 11.32 39.88
CA LEU A 3 25.38 12.07 38.57
C LEU A 3 26.58 13.04 38.40
N ASN A 4 27.33 13.19 37.30
CA ASN A 4 27.17 13.03 35.84
C ASN A 4 28.61 12.98 35.22
N SER A 5 28.96 12.12 34.27
CA SER A 5 28.65 12.06 32.82
C SER A 5 29.44 13.06 31.95
N LEU A 6 30.27 12.45 31.10
CA LEU A 6 31.21 13.01 30.12
C LEU A 6 30.51 13.19 28.77
N ILE A 7 30.81 14.28 28.06
CA ILE A 7 30.36 14.55 26.69
C ILE A 7 31.33 13.94 25.69
N THR A 8 30.85 13.29 24.63
CA THR A 8 31.59 13.15 23.35
C THR A 8 30.61 13.22 22.18
N LEU A 9 31.05 13.95 21.16
CA LEU A 9 30.32 14.44 19.98
C LEU A 9 30.43 13.44 18.81
N LEU A 10 29.37 13.29 18.00
CA LEU A 10 29.43 12.74 16.65
C LEU A 10 28.44 13.51 15.76
N LEU A 11 28.96 14.19 14.74
CA LEU A 11 28.19 14.81 13.66
C LEU A 11 27.88 13.73 12.61
N ALA A 12 26.61 13.64 12.19
CA ALA A 12 26.20 13.04 10.92
C ALA A 12 25.42 14.08 10.11
N ALA A 13 25.80 14.21 8.83
CA ALA A 13 25.21 15.14 7.87
C ALA A 13 23.73 14.81 7.61
N HIS A 14 22.86 15.81 7.72
CA HIS A 14 21.48 15.74 7.25
C HIS A 14 21.41 16.43 5.88
N ILE A 15 20.99 15.71 4.84
CA ILE A 15 20.43 16.33 3.64
C ILE A 15 18.94 16.55 3.97
N ALA A 16 18.58 17.77 4.35
CA ALA A 16 17.20 18.17 4.53
C ALA A 16 16.68 18.77 3.21
N THR A 17 15.71 18.10 2.57
CA THR A 17 14.85 18.75 1.59
C THR A 17 13.66 19.37 2.32
N ALA A 18 13.65 20.69 2.45
CA ALA A 18 12.57 21.45 3.06
C ALA A 18 11.45 21.74 2.05
N HIS A 19 10.19 21.49 2.43
CA HIS A 19 9.02 22.03 1.76
C HIS A 19 8.29 23.01 2.69
N SER A 20 7.77 24.12 2.14
CA SER A 20 7.10 25.16 2.93
C SER A 20 5.67 24.76 3.29
N LEU A 21 5.33 24.77 4.59
CA LEU A 21 3.95 24.64 5.06
C LEU A 21 3.38 26.03 5.37
N ASP A 22 2.47 26.53 4.52
CA ASP A 22 1.79 27.83 4.67
C ASP A 22 0.91 27.88 5.94
N SER A 23 0.84 29.06 6.57
CA SER A 23 -0.06 29.51 7.65
C SER A 23 -1.53 29.07 7.55
N ARG A 24 -2.01 28.69 6.35
CA ARG A 24 -3.31 28.05 6.12
C ARG A 24 -3.43 26.66 6.74
N HIS A 25 -2.35 25.87 6.78
CA HIS A 25 -2.32 24.57 7.47
C HIS A 25 -2.44 24.74 8.99
N ARG A 26 -1.74 25.72 9.58
CA ARG A 26 -1.83 26.05 11.01
C ARG A 26 -3.26 26.38 11.43
N ARG A 27 -3.99 27.20 10.67
CA ARG A 27 -5.39 27.57 10.98
C ARG A 27 -6.36 26.40 10.79
N ARG A 28 -6.11 25.49 9.84
CA ARG A 28 -6.92 24.27 9.67
C ARG A 28 -6.71 23.27 10.81
N HIS A 29 -5.47 23.09 11.27
CA HIS A 29 -5.17 22.25 12.44
C HIS A 29 -5.83 22.76 13.71
N VAL A 30 -5.70 24.06 14.02
CA VAL A 30 -6.33 24.65 15.21
C VAL A 30 -7.86 24.53 15.17
N ARG A 31 -8.49 24.71 14.00
CA ARG A 31 -9.94 24.51 13.85
C ARG A 31 -10.36 23.05 14.00
N ARG A 32 -9.56 22.10 13.53
CA ARG A 32 -9.81 20.65 13.69
C ARG A 32 -9.66 20.23 15.15
N ALA A 33 -8.63 20.71 15.85
CA ALA A 33 -8.45 20.47 17.28
C ALA A 33 -9.61 21.05 18.10
N LEU A 34 -10.05 22.28 17.80
CA LEU A 34 -11.17 22.93 18.49
C LEU A 34 -12.51 22.24 18.22
N LYS A 35 -12.75 21.79 16.98
CA LYS A 35 -13.96 21.05 16.60
C LYS A 35 -14.02 19.69 17.32
N ARG A 36 -12.90 18.97 17.37
CA ARG A 36 -12.81 17.68 18.09
C ARG A 36 -12.89 17.82 19.61
N GLN A 37 -12.44 18.95 20.16
CA GLN A 37 -12.64 19.30 21.57
C GLN A 37 -14.12 19.57 21.88
N GLN A 38 -14.85 20.21 20.97
CA GLN A 38 -16.30 20.41 21.10
C GLN A 38 -17.08 19.11 20.94
N GLU A 39 -16.62 18.19 20.09
CA GLU A 39 -17.19 16.85 19.93
C GLU A 39 -16.91 15.95 21.15
N SER A 40 -15.71 16.04 21.76
CA SER A 40 -15.35 15.34 23.00
C SER A 40 -16.19 15.81 24.21
N ALA A 41 -16.54 17.10 24.26
CA ALA A 41 -17.45 17.64 25.29
C ALA A 41 -18.92 17.17 25.14
N ALA A 42 -19.28 16.53 24.03
CA ALA A 42 -20.63 16.01 23.77
C ALA A 42 -20.81 14.51 24.11
N GLY A 43 -19.75 13.83 24.58
CA GLY A 43 -19.82 12.47 25.10
C GLY A 43 -18.76 11.53 24.54
N HIS A 44 -17.80 11.19 25.41
CA HIS A 44 -16.90 10.04 25.39
C HIS A 44 -15.96 9.85 24.19
N TRP A 45 -14.82 10.58 24.15
CA TRP A 45 -13.50 10.07 23.72
C TRP A 45 -12.38 10.97 24.28
N SER A 46 -11.23 10.41 24.64
CA SER A 46 -9.99 11.13 24.95
C SER A 46 -8.92 10.79 23.91
N THR A 47 -8.38 11.81 23.23
CA THR A 47 -7.22 11.69 22.34
C THR A 47 -6.04 12.40 22.97
N TYR A 48 -4.91 11.70 23.11
CA TYR A 48 -3.61 12.30 23.41
C TYR A 48 -2.90 12.61 22.09
N GLU A 49 -2.50 13.86 21.89
CA GLU A 49 -1.45 14.22 20.94
C GLU A 49 -0.34 14.94 21.71
N THR A 50 0.90 14.49 21.53
CA THR A 50 2.09 15.29 21.86
C THR A 50 2.77 15.67 20.56
N SER A 51 2.97 16.97 20.36
CA SER A 51 3.75 17.49 19.23
C SER A 51 4.94 18.27 19.78
N THR A 52 6.15 17.82 19.48
CA THR A 52 7.38 18.56 19.79
C THR A 52 7.73 19.44 18.59
N TRP A 53 7.84 20.75 18.82
CA TRP A 53 8.23 21.73 17.80
C TRP A 53 9.72 22.05 17.93
N ILE A 54 10.44 22.05 16.80
CA ILE A 54 11.80 22.57 16.70
C ILE A 54 11.82 23.61 15.56
N PRO A 55 12.22 24.88 15.81
CA PRO A 55 12.39 25.88 14.76
C PRO A 55 13.66 25.63 13.94
N ASP A 56 13.59 25.95 12.65
CA ASP A 56 14.74 25.95 11.76
C ASP A 56 15.64 27.18 11.95
N ASN A 57 16.94 26.89 12.13
CA ASN A 57 18.14 27.65 11.73
C ASN A 57 19.13 28.00 12.87
N PRO A 58 20.39 27.50 12.85
CA PRO A 58 21.43 27.83 13.82
C PRO A 58 22.12 29.15 13.44
N SER A 59 21.49 30.28 13.72
CA SER A 59 22.25 31.52 13.85
C SER A 59 21.60 32.46 14.85
N THR A 60 22.37 32.75 15.91
CA THR A 60 22.20 33.84 16.89
C THR A 60 20.95 33.79 17.78
N ALA A 61 21.14 33.22 18.99
CA ALA A 61 20.53 33.64 20.25
C ALA A 61 19.02 33.95 20.29
N ALA A 62 18.17 33.06 19.78
CA ALA A 62 16.72 33.10 20.05
C ALA A 62 16.35 32.08 21.15
N GLN A 63 15.60 32.54 22.16
CA GLN A 63 15.10 31.71 23.27
C GLN A 63 14.29 30.51 22.75
N ILE A 64 14.65 29.32 23.22
CA ILE A 64 13.79 28.14 23.11
C ILE A 64 12.57 28.39 24.00
N VAL A 65 11.39 28.55 23.40
CA VAL A 65 10.12 28.62 24.15
C VAL A 65 9.58 27.20 24.24
N TYR A 66 9.64 26.61 25.43
CA TYR A 66 8.89 25.42 25.76
C TYR A 66 7.49 25.87 26.21
N GLU A 67 6.48 25.65 25.37
CA GLU A 67 5.10 25.81 25.81
C GLU A 67 4.59 24.44 26.29
N THR A 68 4.62 24.23 27.61
CA THR A 68 3.96 23.08 28.23
C THR A 68 2.52 23.48 28.55
N VAL A 69 1.56 22.95 27.79
CA VAL A 69 0.14 23.12 28.06
C VAL A 69 -0.26 22.10 29.12
N TYR A 70 -0.54 22.56 30.34
CA TYR A 70 -1.18 21.71 31.36
C TYR A 70 -2.68 21.73 31.13
N VAL A 71 -3.27 20.57 30.84
CA VAL A 71 -4.73 20.40 30.89
C VAL A 71 -5.08 19.87 32.27
N THR A 72 -5.83 20.66 33.04
CA THR A 72 -6.36 20.23 34.33
C THR A 72 -7.74 19.64 34.09
N GLU A 73 -7.92 18.37 34.43
CA GLU A 73 -9.25 17.75 34.50
C GLU A 73 -9.97 18.26 35.76
N THR A 74 -11.20 18.74 35.61
CA THR A 74 -12.10 19.00 36.75
C THR A 74 -13.25 18.01 36.65
N VAL A 75 -13.18 16.93 37.43
CA VAL A 75 -14.27 15.96 37.56
C VAL A 75 -15.27 16.49 38.59
N TRP A 76 -16.54 16.61 38.20
CA TRP A 76 -17.63 16.85 39.15
C TRP A 76 -18.21 15.51 39.57
N GLU A 77 -18.13 15.16 40.87
CA GLU A 77 -18.93 14.06 41.42
C GLU A 77 -20.41 14.45 41.40
N ASP A 78 -21.21 13.62 40.74
CA ASP A 78 -22.67 13.46 40.81
C ASP A 78 -23.51 14.71 41.22
N GLY A 79 -24.06 15.41 40.21
CA GLY A 79 -25.10 16.44 40.38
C GLY A 79 -25.72 16.88 39.05
N PRO A 80 -26.98 17.38 39.02
CA PRO A 80 -27.70 17.62 37.77
C PRO A 80 -27.10 18.78 36.96
N SER A 81 -27.07 18.60 35.64
CA SER A 81 -26.48 19.54 34.67
C SER A 81 -27.08 20.95 34.76
N PRO A 82 -26.28 22.05 34.68
CA PRO A 82 -26.83 23.40 34.64
C PRO A 82 -27.51 23.70 33.30
N THR A 83 -28.74 24.16 33.34
CA THR A 83 -29.49 24.72 32.20
C THR A 83 -29.14 26.19 31.97
N ALA A 84 -28.01 26.49 31.30
CA ALA A 84 -27.80 27.70 30.48
C ALA A 84 -26.37 27.73 29.87
N PRO A 85 -26.16 28.26 28.64
CA PRO A 85 -24.83 28.42 28.06
C PRO A 85 -24.06 29.58 28.72
N GLN A 86 -22.82 29.35 29.13
CA GLN A 86 -21.88 30.40 29.56
C GLN A 86 -20.93 30.75 28.40
N THR A 87 -20.84 32.02 28.05
CA THR A 87 -19.82 32.57 27.14
C THR A 87 -18.51 32.78 27.88
N LEU A 88 -17.43 32.12 27.47
CA LEU A 88 -16.07 32.40 27.93
C LEU A 88 -15.41 33.44 27.02
N ALA A 89 -14.94 34.54 27.62
CA ALA A 89 -14.17 35.58 26.96
C ALA A 89 -12.68 35.18 26.91
N GLU A 90 -12.04 35.41 25.77
CA GLU A 90 -10.58 35.29 25.62
C GLU A 90 -9.86 36.26 26.57
N SER A 91 -8.91 35.76 27.36
CA SER A 91 -7.96 36.58 28.10
C SER A 91 -6.54 36.07 27.84
N PHE A 92 -5.67 36.97 27.38
CA PHE A 92 -4.23 36.73 27.25
C PHE A 92 -3.53 37.38 28.45
N PRO A 93 -2.72 36.65 29.24
CA PRO A 93 -1.78 37.27 30.16
C PRO A 93 -0.43 37.49 29.47
N THR A 94 -0.09 38.74 29.23
CA THR A 94 1.27 39.23 29.03
C THR A 94 1.98 39.33 30.38
N THR A 95 3.11 38.64 30.58
CA THR A 95 4.17 39.10 31.49
C THR A 95 5.55 38.64 31.01
N SER A 96 6.46 39.60 30.91
CA SER A 96 7.87 39.46 30.57
C SER A 96 8.72 39.53 31.84
N ALA A 97 9.75 38.68 31.94
CA ALA A 97 10.77 38.78 32.97
C ALA A 97 12.17 38.79 32.33
N SER A 98 12.90 39.86 32.61
CA SER A 98 14.25 40.20 32.13
C SER A 98 15.35 39.47 32.90
N VAL A 99 16.43 39.06 32.21
CA VAL A 99 17.78 39.00 32.79
C VAL A 99 18.80 39.61 31.82
N SER A 100 19.63 40.45 32.41
CA SER A 100 20.64 41.37 31.88
C SER A 100 21.92 40.72 31.32
N GLY A 101 22.54 41.35 30.31
CA GLY A 101 23.97 41.22 30.01
C GLY A 101 24.39 41.85 28.67
N SER A 102 25.20 42.91 28.75
CA SER A 102 25.87 43.74 27.73
C SER A 102 26.32 43.04 26.43
N ALA A 103 26.44 43.66 25.24
CA ALA A 103 27.00 44.99 24.96
C ALA A 103 26.64 45.51 23.53
N LEU A 104 26.59 46.85 23.40
CA LEU A 104 27.11 47.75 22.33
C LEU A 104 27.24 47.16 20.90
N THR A 105 26.83 47.75 19.77
CA THR A 105 26.61 49.14 19.33
C THR A 105 26.20 49.09 17.85
N GLY A 106 25.44 50.07 17.36
CA GLY A 106 25.57 50.52 15.96
C GLY A 106 24.30 50.48 15.12
N GLU A 107 23.67 51.65 14.98
CA GLU A 107 22.58 51.98 14.07
C GLU A 107 22.98 52.00 12.57
N ILE A 108 21.95 52.27 11.77
CA ILE A 108 21.90 52.92 10.44
C ILE A 108 21.90 51.92 9.26
N GLY A 109 20.89 51.86 8.40
CA GLY A 109 19.67 52.63 8.29
C GLY A 109 18.94 52.33 6.96
N ASN A 110 17.63 52.60 6.99
CA ASN A 110 16.81 53.16 5.91
C ASN A 110 16.52 52.39 4.59
N VAL A 111 15.23 52.06 4.47
CA VAL A 111 14.24 52.58 3.48
C VAL A 111 13.65 51.58 2.46
N ASN A 112 12.34 51.35 2.65
CA ASN A 112 11.19 51.24 1.72
C ASN A 112 11.40 50.63 0.33
N LEU A 113 10.70 49.53 0.00
CA LEU A 113 9.29 49.49 -0.46
C LEU A 113 9.01 50.37 -1.67
N VAL A 114 8.65 49.75 -2.80
CA VAL A 114 7.32 49.83 -3.44
C VAL A 114 7.36 49.11 -4.81
N ALA A 115 6.27 48.39 -5.07
CA ALA A 115 5.94 47.61 -6.27
C ALA A 115 5.55 48.47 -7.48
N THR A 116 5.56 47.87 -8.69
CA THR A 116 4.47 47.91 -9.70
C THR A 116 4.85 47.17 -11.00
N ASP A 117 3.94 46.31 -11.48
CA ASP A 117 3.85 45.67 -12.82
C ASP A 117 3.59 46.68 -13.97
N PRO A 118 3.30 46.31 -15.26
CA PRO A 118 3.67 45.18 -16.15
C PRO A 118 4.13 45.65 -17.58
N ILE A 119 4.29 44.70 -18.55
CA ILE A 119 4.04 44.78 -20.03
C ILE A 119 5.24 44.49 -21.01
N THR A 120 5.11 43.34 -21.71
CA THR A 120 5.46 42.90 -23.10
C THR A 120 6.81 43.12 -23.84
N SER A 121 7.30 41.98 -24.37
CA SER A 121 7.78 41.69 -25.75
C SER A 121 9.28 41.73 -26.15
N SER A 122 9.67 40.63 -26.83
CA SER A 122 10.64 40.47 -27.94
C SER A 122 12.13 40.13 -27.68
N ALA A 123 12.47 38.89 -28.12
CA ALA A 123 13.53 38.46 -29.04
C ALA A 123 15.05 38.49 -28.71
N ALA A 124 15.70 37.37 -29.11
CA ALA A 124 17.12 37.09 -29.42
C ALA A 124 18.09 36.90 -28.21
N SER A 125 19.07 35.98 -28.19
CA SER A 125 19.58 34.94 -29.12
C SER A 125 20.71 34.11 -28.46
N SER A 126 21.00 32.91 -29.01
CA SER A 126 22.23 32.07 -28.94
C SER A 126 22.59 31.44 -27.58
N SER A 127 22.91 30.14 -27.47
CA SER A 127 23.88 29.36 -28.27
C SER A 127 23.61 27.85 -28.24
N VAL A 128 24.02 27.19 -29.34
CA VAL A 128 23.88 25.77 -29.70
C VAL A 128 25.15 24.99 -29.31
N ALA A 129 24.99 23.72 -28.91
CA ALA A 129 26.03 22.70 -29.05
C ALA A 129 25.42 21.39 -29.54
N THR A 130 25.74 21.04 -30.80
CA THR A 130 25.44 19.80 -31.51
C THR A 130 26.62 18.85 -31.36
N PHE A 131 26.38 17.55 -31.16
CA PHE A 131 27.39 16.51 -31.44
C PHE A 131 26.85 15.53 -32.49
N ALA A 132 27.70 15.28 -33.48
CA ALA A 132 27.41 14.60 -34.73
C ALA A 132 27.56 13.07 -34.61
N ALA A 133 26.71 12.35 -35.34
CA ALA A 133 26.89 10.96 -35.70
C ALA A 133 27.72 10.85 -37.00
N SER A 134 28.50 9.78 -37.14
CA SER A 134 29.06 9.33 -38.42
C SER A 134 29.34 7.81 -38.39
N PRO A 135 29.35 7.15 -39.56
CA PRO A 135 28.69 5.86 -39.79
C PRO A 135 29.68 4.70 -39.96
N ILE A 136 29.18 3.46 -39.88
CA ILE A 136 29.90 2.29 -40.42
C ILE A 136 28.99 1.59 -41.45
N GLU A 137 29.58 1.38 -42.62
CA GLU A 137 29.00 0.87 -43.86
C GLU A 137 28.54 -0.60 -43.76
N VAL A 138 27.41 -0.88 -44.40
CA VAL A 138 26.91 -2.20 -44.74
C VAL A 138 27.43 -2.59 -46.12
N ALA A 139 28.12 -3.72 -46.24
CA ALA A 139 28.46 -4.32 -47.52
C ALA A 139 27.44 -5.42 -47.88
N ALA A 140 26.85 -5.30 -49.07
CA ALA A 140 25.93 -6.26 -49.67
C ALA A 140 26.70 -7.40 -50.39
N GLY A 141 26.13 -8.61 -50.35
CA GLY A 141 26.58 -9.77 -51.12
C GLY A 141 25.44 -10.79 -51.29
N THR A 142 25.25 -11.25 -52.52
CA THR A 142 24.07 -11.90 -53.12
C THR A 142 24.01 -13.43 -53.02
N ASP A 143 22.77 -13.95 -52.95
CA ASP A 143 22.20 -15.21 -53.50
C ASP A 143 22.89 -16.60 -53.42
N SER A 144 22.11 -17.55 -52.85
CA SER A 144 21.88 -18.97 -53.25
C SER A 144 22.77 -20.15 -52.75
N ASN A 145 22.07 -21.10 -52.09
CA ASN A 145 22.23 -22.58 -52.02
C ASN A 145 23.17 -23.29 -51.00
N ILE A 146 22.49 -24.04 -50.09
CA ILE A 146 22.70 -25.45 -49.66
C ILE A 146 24.12 -25.91 -49.22
N ALA A 147 24.28 -26.22 -47.92
CA ALA A 147 24.64 -27.56 -47.38
C ALA A 147 25.31 -27.46 -45.98
N ALA A 148 24.97 -28.43 -45.12
CA ALA A 148 25.50 -28.63 -43.78
C ALA A 148 27.03 -28.76 -43.72
N LEU A 149 27.67 -28.17 -42.72
CA LEU A 149 28.93 -28.68 -42.17
C LEU A 149 29.11 -28.24 -40.70
N SER A 150 29.17 -29.23 -39.82
CA SER A 150 29.59 -29.14 -38.42
C SER A 150 31.09 -28.87 -38.32
N ALA A 151 31.49 -27.75 -37.71
CA ALA A 151 32.78 -27.61 -37.03
C ALA A 151 32.82 -26.27 -36.29
N ALA A 152 32.79 -26.31 -34.96
CA ALA A 152 33.12 -25.17 -34.12
C ALA A 152 34.61 -24.83 -34.32
N THR A 153 34.90 -23.63 -34.82
CA THR A 153 36.26 -23.08 -34.79
C THR A 153 36.24 -21.88 -33.85
N ALA A 154 36.89 -22.01 -32.70
CA ALA A 154 37.04 -20.92 -31.73
C ALA A 154 38.00 -19.86 -32.30
N ILE A 155 37.52 -18.63 -32.45
CA ILE A 155 38.35 -17.47 -32.78
C ILE A 155 38.88 -16.91 -31.46
N THR A 156 40.19 -16.86 -31.30
CA THR A 156 40.88 -16.24 -30.15
C THR A 156 41.26 -14.81 -30.53
N VAL A 157 40.78 -13.81 -29.78
CA VAL A 157 41.24 -12.41 -29.87
C VAL A 157 42.08 -12.14 -28.63
N SER A 158 43.36 -11.83 -28.81
CA SER A 158 44.27 -11.46 -27.72
C SER A 158 44.34 -9.93 -27.65
N LEU A 159 43.97 -9.35 -26.52
CA LEU A 159 44.21 -7.94 -26.21
C LEU A 159 45.49 -7.86 -25.37
N ASP A 160 46.45 -7.05 -25.82
CA ASP A 160 47.74 -6.81 -25.17
C ASP A 160 47.52 -5.90 -23.95
N SER A 161 47.72 -6.42 -22.74
CA SER A 161 47.41 -5.74 -21.46
C SER A 161 48.56 -4.92 -20.90
N SER A 162 49.63 -4.70 -21.67
CA SER A 162 50.87 -4.07 -21.19
C SER A 162 50.71 -2.63 -20.70
N ASP A 163 49.65 -1.92 -21.09
CA ASP A 163 49.35 -0.55 -20.62
C ASP A 163 48.55 -0.48 -19.31
N LEU A 164 47.91 -1.60 -18.90
CA LEU A 164 47.10 -1.64 -17.69
C LEU A 164 47.95 -1.95 -16.45
N ASP A 165 48.97 -2.79 -16.60
CA ASP A 165 49.88 -3.16 -15.52
C ASP A 165 50.73 -1.98 -15.03
N ALA A 166 51.15 -1.09 -15.94
CA ALA A 166 51.92 0.11 -15.60
C ALA A 166 51.11 1.13 -14.79
N GLN A 167 49.77 1.14 -14.93
CA GLN A 167 48.89 2.03 -14.16
C GLN A 167 48.55 1.45 -12.78
N ILE A 168 48.56 0.12 -12.62
CA ILE A 168 48.26 -0.57 -11.36
C ILE A 168 49.48 -0.58 -10.43
N ASP A 169 50.70 -0.72 -10.96
CA ASP A 169 51.95 -0.60 -10.18
C ASP A 169 52.16 0.80 -9.60
N ALA A 170 51.70 1.85 -10.29
CA ALA A 170 51.73 3.24 -9.79
C ALA A 170 50.80 3.47 -8.59
N LEU A 171 49.84 2.56 -8.36
CA LEU A 171 48.89 2.59 -7.24
C LEU A 171 49.28 1.62 -6.10
N GLY A 172 50.41 0.92 -6.23
CA GLY A 172 51.00 0.12 -5.15
C GLY A 172 50.29 -1.21 -4.85
N PHE A 173 49.54 -1.76 -5.81
CA PHE A 173 48.87 -3.05 -5.65
C PHE A 173 49.58 -4.14 -6.46
N THR A 174 49.93 -5.25 -5.82
CA THR A 174 50.40 -6.47 -6.50
C THR A 174 49.28 -7.49 -6.52
N ILE A 175 48.85 -7.92 -7.71
CA ILE A 175 47.92 -9.04 -7.88
C ILE A 175 48.68 -10.19 -8.54
N SER A 176 48.65 -11.37 -7.92
CA SER A 176 49.16 -12.61 -8.51
C SER A 176 47.97 -13.49 -8.86
N ILE A 177 47.87 -13.91 -10.12
CA ILE A 177 46.80 -14.77 -10.64
C ILE A 177 47.35 -16.18 -10.91
N GLY A 178 46.79 -17.15 -10.21
CA GLY A 178 46.79 -18.58 -10.51
C GLY A 178 45.58 -19.18 -9.79
N GLU A 179 44.80 -20.13 -10.31
CA GLU A 179 44.92 -21.00 -11.47
C GLU A 179 43.51 -21.36 -12.01
N THR A 180 43.49 -21.70 -13.30
CA THR A 180 42.71 -22.73 -14.01
C THR A 180 41.40 -23.27 -13.41
N ILE A 181 40.30 -23.14 -14.18
CA ILE A 181 39.01 -23.82 -13.94
C ILE A 181 38.94 -25.12 -14.77
N SER A 182 38.52 -26.21 -14.14
CA SER A 182 38.02 -27.42 -14.81
C SER A 182 36.71 -27.85 -14.15
N ILE A 183 35.73 -28.25 -14.95
CA ILE A 183 34.37 -28.60 -14.51
C ILE A 183 34.13 -30.09 -14.74
N GLY A 184 33.73 -30.81 -13.70
CA GLY A 184 33.28 -32.21 -13.77
C GLY A 184 32.12 -32.44 -12.80
N PHE A 185 31.07 -33.13 -13.27
CA PHE A 185 29.82 -33.35 -12.53
C PHE A 185 29.80 -34.69 -11.78
N GLY A 186 29.55 -34.63 -10.46
CA GLY A 186 28.77 -35.60 -9.67
C GLY A 186 29.43 -36.87 -9.09
N GLY A 187 29.45 -36.98 -7.74
CA GLY A 187 29.43 -38.27 -7.02
C GLY A 187 30.03 -38.32 -5.58
N GLY A 188 29.22 -38.06 -4.54
CA GLY A 188 29.24 -38.80 -3.24
C GLY A 188 30.19 -38.41 -2.06
N SER A 189 29.62 -37.71 -1.06
CA SER A 189 29.83 -37.73 0.42
C SER A 189 31.20 -37.42 1.10
N ALA A 190 31.23 -36.23 1.74
CA ALA A 190 31.88 -35.68 2.97
C ALA A 190 33.04 -36.44 3.69
N PRO A 191 34.10 -35.74 4.20
CA PRO A 191 33.98 -34.88 5.41
C PRO A 191 34.76 -33.54 5.43
N THR A 192 34.07 -32.50 5.90
CA THR A 192 34.42 -31.48 6.93
C THR A 192 35.55 -30.43 6.77
N THR A 193 35.19 -29.21 7.23
CA THR A 193 35.97 -28.06 7.80
C THR A 193 36.78 -27.19 6.83
N THR A 194 36.76 -25.84 6.85
CA THR A 194 36.22 -24.82 7.77
C THR A 194 36.33 -23.41 7.16
N SER A 195 35.44 -22.52 7.64
CA SER A 195 35.68 -21.08 7.90
C SER A 195 35.68 -20.08 6.74
N SER A 196 34.46 -19.66 6.37
CA SER A 196 34.16 -18.30 5.92
C SER A 196 33.31 -17.59 6.98
N ALA A 197 33.66 -16.35 7.31
CA ALA A 197 32.89 -15.50 8.23
C ALA A 197 31.54 -15.12 7.57
N PRO A 198 30.42 -15.13 8.30
CA PRO A 198 29.11 -14.97 7.71
C PRO A 198 28.85 -13.49 7.41
N THR A 199 28.63 -13.16 6.16
CA THR A 199 27.77 -12.02 5.82
C THR A 199 26.35 -12.55 5.94
N SER A 200 25.65 -12.19 7.01
CA SER A 200 24.24 -12.56 7.18
C SER A 200 23.39 -11.78 6.19
N THR A 201 23.37 -12.21 4.93
CA THR A 201 22.11 -12.11 4.17
C THR A 201 21.17 -13.07 4.87
N VAL A 202 20.29 -12.55 5.71
CA VAL A 202 19.12 -13.30 6.16
C VAL A 202 18.29 -13.55 4.90
N THR A 203 18.58 -14.63 4.19
CA THR A 203 17.58 -15.28 3.38
C THR A 203 16.62 -15.86 4.41
N ALA A 204 15.62 -15.08 4.81
CA ALA A 204 14.48 -15.63 5.50
C ALA A 204 13.82 -16.57 4.49
N SER A 205 14.24 -17.84 4.54
CA SER A 205 13.54 -18.98 3.97
C SER A 205 12.25 -19.22 4.77
N GLY A 206 11.44 -18.18 4.94
CA GLY A 206 10.04 -18.32 5.29
C GLY A 206 9.27 -18.50 3.99
N ASP A 207 8.36 -19.46 3.95
CA ASP A 207 7.44 -19.59 2.83
C ASP A 207 6.69 -18.27 2.69
N LYS A 208 6.84 -17.59 1.54
CA LYS A 208 6.12 -16.36 1.23
C LYS A 208 4.61 -16.64 1.27
N LYS A 209 3.86 -15.82 2.01
CA LYS A 209 2.41 -15.97 2.14
C LYS A 209 1.65 -14.76 1.62
N VAL A 210 0.50 -15.03 1.01
CA VAL A 210 -0.46 -14.02 0.60
C VAL A 210 -1.74 -14.24 1.38
N PHE A 211 -2.16 -13.24 2.13
CA PHE A 211 -3.41 -13.24 2.87
C PHE A 211 -4.42 -12.30 2.21
N ALA A 212 -5.70 -12.46 2.55
CA ALA A 212 -6.70 -11.44 2.27
C ALA A 212 -7.37 -10.98 3.56
N HIS A 213 -7.54 -9.67 3.70
CA HIS A 213 -8.25 -9.06 4.80
C HIS A 213 -9.75 -9.37 4.68
N PHE A 214 -10.36 -9.89 5.73
CA PHE A 214 -11.74 -10.36 5.72
C PHE A 214 -12.53 -9.64 6.81
N MET A 215 -13.54 -8.88 6.42
CA MET A 215 -14.43 -8.15 7.33
C MET A 215 -15.41 -9.11 7.99
N VAL A 216 -15.16 -9.50 9.25
CA VAL A 216 -16.09 -10.36 9.99
C VAL A 216 -17.35 -9.57 10.40
N GLY A 217 -17.23 -8.25 10.57
CA GLY A 217 -18.33 -7.35 10.97
C GLY A 217 -19.49 -7.23 9.97
N ILE A 218 -19.45 -7.92 8.83
CA ILE A 218 -20.55 -7.96 7.86
C ILE A 218 -21.08 -9.37 7.61
N VAL A 219 -20.59 -10.40 8.32
CA VAL A 219 -20.90 -11.81 8.01
C VAL A 219 -21.73 -12.50 9.08
N SER A 220 -22.59 -11.76 9.78
CA SER A 220 -23.40 -12.25 10.91
C SER A 220 -24.21 -13.53 10.64
N THR A 221 -24.50 -13.84 9.37
CA THR A 221 -25.31 -14.98 8.93
C THR A 221 -24.54 -16.05 8.15
N TYR A 222 -23.21 -15.94 8.02
CA TYR A 222 -22.41 -16.97 7.35
C TYR A 222 -22.59 -18.32 8.03
N ALA A 223 -22.77 -19.36 7.23
CA ALA A 223 -22.65 -20.73 7.64
C ALA A 223 -21.23 -21.26 7.32
N VAL A 224 -20.87 -22.41 7.91
CA VAL A 224 -19.59 -23.07 7.62
C VAL A 224 -19.36 -23.31 6.12
N GLY A 225 -20.41 -23.61 5.36
CA GLY A 225 -20.31 -23.84 3.92
C GLY A 225 -19.99 -22.58 3.10
N ASP A 226 -20.40 -21.41 3.58
CA ASP A 226 -20.03 -20.12 2.97
C ASP A 226 -18.54 -19.86 3.19
N TRP A 227 -18.06 -20.04 4.42
CA TRP A 227 -16.63 -19.99 4.75
C TRP A 227 -15.79 -20.98 3.93
N GLU A 228 -16.21 -22.24 3.83
CA GLU A 228 -15.50 -23.25 3.05
C GLU A 228 -15.43 -22.86 1.56
N SER A 229 -16.50 -22.30 1.00
CA SER A 229 -16.55 -21.87 -0.40
C SER A 229 -15.57 -20.74 -0.69
N ASP A 230 -15.53 -19.72 0.18
CA ASP A 230 -14.62 -18.60 0.04
C ASP A 230 -13.15 -19.02 0.22
N MET A 231 -12.86 -19.84 1.23
CA MET A 231 -11.52 -20.36 1.45
C MET A 231 -11.03 -21.24 0.30
N GLN A 232 -11.91 -22.08 -0.27
CA GLN A 232 -11.57 -22.88 -1.46
C GLN A 232 -11.29 -22.00 -2.67
N LEU A 233 -12.11 -20.96 -2.89
CA LEU A 233 -11.89 -20.01 -3.97
C LEU A 233 -10.56 -19.27 -3.79
N ALA A 234 -10.31 -18.67 -2.61
CA ALA A 234 -9.07 -17.98 -2.29
C ALA A 234 -7.85 -18.89 -2.49
N LYS A 235 -7.89 -20.10 -1.95
CA LYS A 235 -6.84 -21.12 -2.08
C LYS A 235 -6.57 -21.49 -3.53
N SER A 236 -7.61 -21.61 -4.36
CA SER A 236 -7.47 -21.90 -5.79
C SER A 236 -6.72 -20.82 -6.57
N LYS A 237 -6.65 -19.61 -6.04
CA LYS A 237 -5.96 -18.44 -6.63
C LYS A 237 -4.59 -18.19 -5.99
N GLY A 238 -4.19 -19.05 -5.06
CA GLY A 238 -2.90 -18.97 -4.38
C GLY A 238 -2.88 -18.04 -3.17
N ILE A 239 -4.03 -17.55 -2.70
CA ILE A 239 -4.15 -16.90 -1.38
C ILE A 239 -4.06 -18.02 -0.33
N ASP A 240 -3.24 -17.85 0.69
CA ASP A 240 -2.94 -18.87 1.71
C ASP A 240 -3.88 -18.81 2.90
N GLY A 241 -4.38 -17.62 3.24
CA GLY A 241 -5.17 -17.42 4.43
C GLY A 241 -5.98 -16.13 4.48
N PHE A 242 -6.81 -16.01 5.52
CA PHE A 242 -7.56 -14.78 5.82
C PHE A 242 -7.09 -14.12 7.12
N ALA A 243 -6.94 -12.80 7.06
CA ALA A 243 -6.83 -11.92 8.23
C ALA A 243 -8.25 -11.55 8.67
N LEU A 244 -8.76 -12.18 9.72
CA LEU A 244 -10.13 -12.04 10.19
C LEU A 244 -10.27 -10.75 11.01
N ASN A 245 -10.73 -9.68 10.38
CA ASN A 245 -10.97 -8.40 11.02
C ASN A 245 -12.20 -8.47 11.92
N ILE A 246 -12.00 -8.27 13.23
CA ILE A 246 -13.07 -8.32 14.22
C ILE A 246 -13.18 -7.02 15.02
N GLY A 247 -14.42 -6.56 15.18
CA GLY A 247 -14.83 -5.67 16.26
C GLY A 247 -15.37 -6.47 17.46
N VAL A 248 -16.24 -5.83 18.24
CA VAL A 248 -16.86 -6.42 19.45
C VAL A 248 -18.31 -6.88 19.22
N ASP A 249 -18.69 -7.13 17.97
CA ASP A 249 -20.03 -7.60 17.60
C ASP A 249 -20.43 -8.87 18.35
N SER A 250 -21.73 -8.99 18.65
CA SER A 250 -22.26 -10.13 19.43
C SER A 250 -22.08 -11.49 18.76
N TYR A 251 -21.90 -11.51 17.44
CA TYR A 251 -21.71 -12.71 16.62
C TYR A 251 -20.24 -12.95 16.23
N SER A 252 -19.30 -12.04 16.54
CA SER A 252 -17.89 -12.18 16.14
C SER A 252 -17.31 -13.52 16.59
N GLN A 253 -17.62 -13.95 17.82
CA GLN A 253 -17.12 -15.22 18.33
C GLN A 253 -17.71 -16.43 17.57
N GLU A 254 -19.01 -16.44 17.29
CA GLU A 254 -19.66 -17.52 16.53
C GLU A 254 -19.07 -17.62 15.12
N GLN A 255 -18.85 -16.49 14.46
CA GLN A 255 -18.27 -16.46 13.12
C GLN A 255 -16.81 -16.89 13.10
N LEU A 256 -16.02 -16.55 14.13
CA LEU A 256 -14.67 -17.09 14.28
C LEU A 256 -14.69 -18.62 14.50
N ASP A 257 -15.58 -19.14 15.35
CA ASP A 257 -15.71 -20.59 15.58
C ASP A 257 -16.02 -21.33 14.26
N LEU A 258 -16.93 -20.79 13.43
CA LEU A 258 -17.25 -21.32 12.09
C LEU A 258 -16.09 -21.20 11.10
N ALA A 259 -15.40 -20.05 11.08
CA ALA A 259 -14.25 -19.82 10.20
C ALA A 259 -13.11 -20.80 10.52
N TYR A 260 -12.74 -20.98 11.79
CA TYR A 260 -11.68 -21.94 12.18
C TYR A 260 -12.07 -23.40 11.90
N GLN A 261 -13.35 -23.75 12.04
CA GLN A 261 -13.85 -25.05 11.60
C GLN A 261 -13.66 -25.25 10.08
N ALA A 262 -14.07 -24.27 9.26
CA ALA A 262 -13.91 -24.31 7.81
C ALA A 262 -12.43 -24.33 7.39
N GLY A 263 -11.59 -23.52 8.02
CA GLY A 263 -10.15 -23.46 7.76
C GLY A 263 -9.47 -24.80 8.01
N ALA A 264 -9.85 -25.50 9.08
CA ALA A 264 -9.33 -26.83 9.37
C ALA A 264 -9.79 -27.88 8.34
N SER A 265 -11.03 -27.76 7.84
CA SER A 265 -11.61 -28.62 6.80
C SER A 265 -10.90 -28.44 5.45
N VAL A 266 -10.67 -27.18 5.04
CA VAL A 266 -10.07 -26.81 3.75
C VAL A 266 -8.54 -26.91 3.78
N GLY A 267 -7.92 -26.84 4.96
CA GLY A 267 -6.49 -26.65 5.14
C GLY A 267 -6.06 -25.26 4.67
N PHE A 268 -6.67 -24.24 5.25
CA PHE A 268 -6.50 -22.81 4.92
C PHE A 268 -6.09 -22.05 6.18
N ASP A 269 -5.13 -21.14 6.05
CA ASP A 269 -4.55 -20.43 7.18
C ASP A 269 -5.48 -19.29 7.64
N LEU A 270 -5.58 -19.05 8.95
CA LEU A 270 -6.38 -17.98 9.54
C LEU A 270 -5.61 -17.31 10.67
N PHE A 271 -5.78 -16.01 10.82
CA PHE A 271 -5.38 -15.29 12.02
C PHE A 271 -6.33 -14.13 12.28
N ILE A 272 -6.36 -13.66 13.52
CA ILE A 272 -7.24 -12.55 13.91
C ILE A 272 -6.53 -11.22 13.66
N SER A 273 -7.26 -10.28 13.06
CA SER A 273 -6.93 -8.86 12.99
C SER A 273 -7.88 -8.10 13.92
N PHE A 274 -7.40 -7.63 15.06
CA PHE A 274 -8.25 -6.87 15.99
C PHE A 274 -8.44 -5.43 15.50
N ASP A 275 -9.68 -4.95 15.42
CA ASP A 275 -9.98 -3.57 15.04
C ASP A 275 -10.04 -2.65 16.28
N PHE A 276 -9.01 -1.82 16.45
CA PHE A 276 -8.89 -0.89 17.57
C PHE A 276 -9.74 0.39 17.43
N ASN A 277 -10.62 0.49 16.43
CA ASN A 277 -11.77 1.39 16.52
C ASN A 277 -12.81 0.88 17.53
N TRP A 278 -12.83 -0.43 17.80
CA TRP A 278 -13.77 -1.09 18.71
C TRP A 278 -13.10 -1.60 19.98
N TYR A 279 -11.87 -2.10 19.85
CA TYR A 279 -11.01 -2.45 20.98
C TYR A 279 -10.29 -1.22 21.53
N THR A 280 -9.78 -1.31 22.76
CA THR A 280 -8.95 -0.25 23.35
C THR A 280 -7.58 -0.79 23.71
N ILE A 281 -6.56 0.07 23.71
CA ILE A 281 -5.20 -0.35 24.07
C ILE A 281 -5.07 -0.83 25.53
N ALA A 282 -6.07 -0.58 26.37
CA ALA A 282 -6.14 -1.08 27.74
C ALA A 282 -6.71 -2.51 27.84
N ASP A 283 -7.34 -3.04 26.78
CA ASP A 283 -8.03 -4.32 26.79
C ASP A 283 -7.09 -5.52 26.53
N ILE A 284 -6.07 -5.66 27.38
CA ILE A 284 -5.09 -6.76 27.29
C ILE A 284 -5.77 -8.12 27.48
N SER A 285 -6.58 -8.24 28.53
CA SER A 285 -7.19 -9.53 28.88
C SER A 285 -8.29 -9.95 27.90
N GLY A 286 -9.06 -9.01 27.31
CA GLY A 286 -10.05 -9.33 26.28
C GLY A 286 -9.40 -9.92 25.04
N VAL A 287 -8.35 -9.27 24.53
CA VAL A 287 -7.56 -9.77 23.39
C VAL A 287 -6.91 -11.11 23.71
N ALA A 288 -6.26 -11.25 24.88
CA ALA A 288 -5.62 -12.51 25.28
C ALA A 288 -6.63 -13.67 25.40
N ASN A 289 -7.83 -13.43 25.92
CA ASN A 289 -8.88 -14.43 26.02
C ASN A 289 -9.40 -14.88 24.65
N MET A 290 -9.49 -13.96 23.69
CA MET A 290 -9.85 -14.30 22.31
C MET A 290 -8.77 -15.17 21.67
N LEU A 291 -7.49 -14.78 21.78
CA LEU A 291 -6.38 -15.54 21.21
C LEU A 291 -6.24 -16.96 21.81
N LYS A 292 -6.43 -17.12 23.13
CA LYS A 292 -6.39 -18.45 23.78
C LYS A 292 -7.37 -19.47 23.19
N ARG A 293 -8.49 -19.03 22.62
CA ARG A 293 -9.49 -19.92 22.01
C ARG A 293 -9.03 -20.51 20.69
N TYR A 294 -8.24 -19.74 19.93
CA TYR A 294 -7.92 -20.07 18.56
C TYR A 294 -6.46 -20.44 18.32
N LYS A 295 -5.54 -20.04 19.21
CA LYS A 295 -4.09 -20.23 19.02
C LYS A 295 -3.68 -21.68 18.75
N ASP A 296 -4.42 -22.66 19.28
CA ASP A 296 -4.14 -24.09 19.15
C ASP A 296 -5.04 -24.78 18.11
N GLN A 297 -5.87 -24.02 17.38
CA GLN A 297 -6.72 -24.56 16.32
C GLN A 297 -5.87 -24.91 15.08
N PRO A 298 -6.22 -25.98 14.34
CA PRO A 298 -5.43 -26.43 13.19
C PRO A 298 -5.25 -25.38 12.08
N ALA A 299 -6.21 -24.47 11.93
CA ALA A 299 -6.17 -23.40 10.93
C ALA A 299 -5.41 -22.15 11.38
N GLN A 300 -4.97 -22.06 12.65
CA GLN A 300 -4.22 -20.90 13.12
C GLN A 300 -2.89 -20.79 12.39
N PHE A 301 -2.70 -19.71 11.64
CA PHE A 301 -1.43 -19.41 11.01
C PHE A 301 -0.36 -19.19 12.09
N ARG A 302 0.79 -19.83 11.90
CA ARG A 302 1.92 -19.78 12.83
C ARG A 302 3.22 -19.51 12.07
N VAL A 303 4.09 -18.72 12.68
CA VAL A 303 5.46 -18.46 12.20
C VAL A 303 6.41 -18.72 13.35
N ASP A 304 7.46 -19.52 13.12
CA ASP A 304 8.39 -19.96 14.16
C ASP A 304 7.69 -20.57 15.38
N ASP A 305 6.68 -21.41 15.13
CA ASP A 305 5.79 -22.01 16.13
C ASP A 305 5.02 -21.00 16.99
N LYS A 306 4.89 -19.72 16.60
CA LYS A 306 4.12 -18.69 17.33
C LYS A 306 2.81 -18.35 16.62
N PRO A 307 1.68 -18.18 17.32
CA PRO A 307 0.43 -17.73 16.72
C PRO A 307 0.61 -16.35 16.06
N PHE A 308 0.27 -16.26 14.78
CA PHE A 308 0.26 -14.98 14.07
C PHE A 308 -0.98 -14.18 14.46
N VAL A 309 -0.81 -12.87 14.59
CA VAL A 309 -1.88 -11.92 14.91
C VAL A 309 -1.56 -10.55 14.32
N SER A 310 -2.59 -9.83 13.87
CA SER A 310 -2.47 -8.45 13.41
C SER A 310 -3.54 -7.56 14.02
N THR A 311 -3.55 -6.31 13.62
CA THR A 311 -4.58 -5.33 14.02
C THR A 311 -4.85 -4.38 12.87
N PHE A 312 -6.06 -3.82 12.87
CA PHE A 312 -6.30 -2.51 12.28
C PHE A 312 -6.06 -1.47 13.38
N ILE A 313 -5.05 -0.61 13.18
CA ILE A 313 -4.58 0.44 14.11
C ILE A 313 -4.26 -0.10 15.53
N GLY A 314 -4.16 0.79 16.53
CA GLY A 314 -3.90 0.41 17.93
C GLY A 314 -2.44 0.58 18.38
N ASP A 315 -1.70 1.53 17.79
CA ASP A 315 -0.32 1.85 18.17
C ASP A 315 -0.15 1.96 19.69
N GLY A 316 0.86 1.26 20.22
CA GLY A 316 1.18 1.25 21.64
C GLY A 316 0.46 0.16 22.46
N PHE A 317 -0.36 -0.70 21.85
CA PHE A 317 -0.94 -1.85 22.53
C PHE A 317 0.13 -2.85 23.04
N ASP A 318 0.02 -3.29 24.29
CA ASP A 318 1.07 -4.09 24.95
C ASP A 318 0.98 -5.59 24.61
N TRP A 319 1.51 -5.95 23.44
CA TRP A 319 1.61 -7.33 22.98
C TRP A 319 2.46 -8.24 23.88
N SER A 320 3.39 -7.69 24.68
CA SER A 320 4.20 -8.49 25.62
C SER A 320 3.35 -8.98 26.80
N SER A 321 2.49 -8.10 27.31
CA SER A 321 1.51 -8.47 28.34
C SER A 321 0.47 -9.45 27.80
N VAL A 322 -0.01 -9.27 26.56
CA VAL A 322 -0.91 -10.24 25.92
C VAL A 322 -0.24 -11.61 25.79
N ALA A 323 1.00 -11.69 25.29
CA ALA A 323 1.74 -12.94 25.17
C ALA A 323 1.91 -13.63 26.54
N THR A 324 2.20 -12.85 27.59
CA THR A 324 2.27 -13.35 28.98
C THR A 324 0.94 -13.95 29.44
N GLU A 325 -0.17 -13.26 29.19
CA GLU A 325 -1.50 -13.77 29.55
C GLU A 325 -1.88 -15.00 28.74
N VAL A 326 -1.59 -15.02 27.43
CA VAL A 326 -1.78 -16.16 26.52
C VAL A 326 -0.96 -17.37 26.97
N GLY A 327 0.21 -17.13 27.57
CA GLY A 327 1.14 -18.16 28.03
C GLY A 327 2.08 -18.68 26.93
N GLU A 328 2.21 -17.93 25.83
CA GLU A 328 3.01 -18.27 24.64
C GLU A 328 3.43 -17.00 23.91
N GLU A 329 4.62 -16.98 23.29
CA GLU A 329 5.04 -15.86 22.45
C GLU A 329 4.15 -15.73 21.21
N LEU A 330 3.91 -14.49 20.77
CA LEU A 330 3.05 -14.18 19.62
C LEU A 330 3.88 -13.63 18.46
N TYR A 331 3.47 -13.94 17.24
CA TYR A 331 4.00 -13.32 16.03
C TYR A 331 3.10 -12.13 15.64
N ALA A 332 3.22 -11.02 16.39
CA ALA A 332 2.38 -9.84 16.20
C ALA A 332 2.92 -8.93 15.07
N VAL A 333 2.10 -8.68 14.05
CA VAL A 333 2.38 -7.80 12.90
C VAL A 333 1.20 -6.82 12.70
N PRO A 334 1.04 -5.83 13.57
CA PRO A 334 -0.10 -4.91 13.54
C PRO A 334 0.04 -3.81 12.46
N PHE A 335 -1.09 -3.23 12.03
CA PHE A 335 -1.07 -1.98 11.25
C PHE A 335 -0.73 -0.79 12.16
N TRP A 336 0.57 -0.52 12.33
CA TRP A 336 1.10 0.58 13.14
C TRP A 336 2.07 1.43 12.31
N GLN A 337 2.31 2.67 12.74
CA GLN A 337 3.18 3.58 12.01
C GLN A 337 4.63 3.06 11.92
N PRO A 338 5.34 3.27 10.81
CA PRO A 338 6.75 2.94 10.68
C PRO A 338 7.56 3.95 11.50
N SER A 339 8.11 3.50 12.61
CA SER A 339 8.98 4.30 13.47
C SER A 339 10.03 3.42 14.12
N ALA A 340 11.12 4.04 14.58
CA ALA A 340 12.15 3.32 15.32
C ALA A 340 11.58 2.69 16.61
N ASP A 341 10.69 3.38 17.31
CA ASP A 341 10.10 2.88 18.55
C ASP A 341 9.21 1.65 18.29
N ASN A 342 8.34 1.71 17.27
CA ASN A 342 7.50 0.58 16.89
C ASN A 342 8.35 -0.60 16.39
N ALA A 343 9.36 -0.35 15.55
CA ALA A 343 10.26 -1.41 15.09
C ALA A 343 11.05 -2.05 16.24
N ASN A 344 11.50 -1.29 17.24
CA ASN A 344 12.24 -1.81 18.39
C ASN A 344 11.35 -2.40 19.49
N ASN A 345 10.01 -2.30 19.40
CA ASN A 345 9.10 -2.83 20.41
C ASN A 345 9.23 -4.35 20.55
N ALA A 346 9.63 -4.83 21.73
CA ALA A 346 9.93 -6.25 21.97
C ALA A 346 8.71 -7.19 21.79
N GLY A 347 7.47 -6.67 21.90
CA GLY A 347 6.26 -7.46 21.71
C GLY A 347 5.86 -7.67 20.25
N LEU A 348 6.53 -7.01 19.30
CA LEU A 348 6.20 -7.10 17.87
C LEU A 348 7.21 -7.93 17.10
N ALA A 349 6.70 -8.77 16.19
CA ALA A 349 7.49 -9.51 15.20
C ALA A 349 7.64 -8.75 13.87
N GLY A 350 6.81 -7.73 13.66
CA GLY A 350 6.81 -6.94 12.44
C GLY A 350 5.81 -5.80 12.48
N LEU A 351 5.65 -5.12 11.35
CA LEU A 351 4.59 -4.15 11.13
C LEU A 351 3.92 -4.41 9.78
N PHE A 352 2.64 -4.07 9.71
CA PHE A 352 1.83 -4.06 8.51
C PHE A 352 1.56 -2.61 8.09
N SER A 353 1.51 -2.33 6.79
CA SER A 353 1.07 -1.02 6.27
C SER A 353 -0.37 -1.12 5.77
N TRP A 354 -1.15 -0.06 5.94
CA TRP A 354 -2.46 0.09 5.30
C TRP A 354 -2.42 1.02 4.08
N ASP A 355 -1.25 1.54 3.70
CA ASP A 355 -1.09 2.44 2.57
C ASP A 355 -1.19 1.68 1.24
N ALA A 356 -2.44 1.37 0.83
CA ALA A 356 -2.74 0.61 -0.38
C ALA A 356 -3.21 1.49 -1.56
N TRP A 357 -3.51 2.77 -1.31
CA TRP A 357 -4.08 3.70 -2.29
C TRP A 357 -3.43 5.09 -2.20
N PRO A 358 -3.34 5.83 -3.33
CA PRO A 358 -2.87 7.20 -3.31
C PRO A 358 -3.77 8.10 -2.44
N GLY A 359 -3.21 8.61 -1.33
CA GLY A 359 -3.93 9.48 -0.39
C GLY A 359 -4.51 8.76 0.82
N GLN A 360 -4.15 7.50 1.04
CA GLN A 360 -4.67 6.70 2.14
C GLN A 360 -4.28 7.21 3.53
N LEU A 361 -3.07 7.75 3.71
CA LEU A 361 -2.54 8.12 5.03
C LEU A 361 -3.45 9.08 5.83
N ASP A 362 -4.17 9.97 5.15
CA ASP A 362 -5.11 10.90 5.78
C ASP A 362 -6.54 10.82 5.20
N ASN A 363 -6.83 9.79 4.39
CA ASN A 363 -8.06 9.61 3.64
C ASN A 363 -8.42 10.82 2.76
N VAL A 364 -7.42 11.44 2.13
CA VAL A 364 -7.61 12.56 1.20
C VAL A 364 -7.16 12.13 -0.19
N PRO A 365 -8.09 12.00 -1.16
CA PRO A 365 -7.72 11.65 -2.52
C PRO A 365 -6.67 12.58 -3.11
N VAL A 366 -5.69 12.00 -3.78
CA VAL A 366 -4.67 12.72 -4.55
C VAL A 366 -4.66 12.25 -5.99
N ASN A 367 -4.38 13.15 -6.93
CA ASN A 367 -4.23 12.82 -8.34
C ASN A 367 -2.79 12.36 -8.62
N ALA A 368 -2.42 11.21 -8.07
CA ALA A 368 -1.11 10.58 -8.26
C ALA A 368 -1.28 9.07 -8.40
N SER A 369 -0.34 8.42 -9.08
CA SER A 369 -0.23 6.96 -9.03
C SER A 369 0.31 6.53 -7.66
N MET A 370 0.10 5.26 -7.32
CA MET A 370 0.69 4.67 -6.12
C MET A 370 2.22 4.64 -6.25
N SER A 371 2.92 4.60 -5.11
CA SER A 371 4.38 4.44 -5.06
C SER A 371 4.78 3.49 -3.95
N ASP A 372 5.99 2.95 -4.04
CA ASP A 372 6.61 2.11 -3.01
C ASP A 372 7.25 2.90 -1.85
N THR A 373 7.16 4.24 -1.85
CA THR A 373 7.82 5.12 -0.87
C THR A 373 7.56 4.68 0.57
N ARG A 374 6.29 4.36 0.88
CA ARG A 374 5.89 3.96 2.22
C ARG A 374 6.41 2.57 2.57
N ASP A 375 6.41 1.62 1.62
CA ASP A 375 7.02 0.30 1.82
C ASP A 375 8.51 0.42 2.16
N ILE A 376 9.24 1.28 1.43
CA ILE A 376 10.65 1.54 1.68
C ILE A 376 10.87 2.12 3.09
N GLU A 377 9.96 2.97 3.57
CA GLU A 377 10.01 3.51 4.93
C GLU A 377 9.83 2.41 6.00
N TYR A 378 8.82 1.54 5.86
CA TYR A 378 8.65 0.39 6.76
C TYR A 378 9.88 -0.52 6.75
N LEU A 379 10.35 -0.90 5.56
CA LEU A 379 11.52 -1.75 5.40
C LEU A 379 12.78 -1.12 6.01
N GLY A 380 12.95 0.20 5.85
CA GLY A 380 14.09 0.93 6.42
C GLY A 380 14.21 0.82 7.94
N TYR A 381 13.08 0.77 8.66
CA TYR A 381 13.08 0.53 10.11
C TYR A 381 13.20 -0.96 10.47
N LEU A 382 12.50 -1.83 9.73
CA LEU A 382 12.31 -3.23 10.10
C LEU A 382 13.52 -4.12 9.74
N GLU A 383 14.15 -3.89 8.58
CA GLU A 383 15.32 -4.65 8.15
C GLU A 383 16.50 -4.46 9.12
N ALA A 384 16.65 -3.25 9.67
CA ALA A 384 17.69 -2.91 10.64
C ALA A 384 17.61 -3.72 11.94
N VAL A 385 16.41 -4.19 12.31
CA VAL A 385 16.14 -4.96 13.53
C VAL A 385 15.72 -6.41 13.23
N GLY A 386 15.78 -6.84 11.97
CA GLY A 386 15.46 -8.20 11.53
C GLY A 386 13.99 -8.57 11.71
N LYS A 387 13.07 -7.61 11.56
CA LYS A 387 11.62 -7.84 11.71
C LYS A 387 10.87 -7.82 10.40
N THR A 388 9.67 -8.38 10.42
CA THR A 388 8.86 -8.57 9.22
C THR A 388 8.13 -7.31 8.80
N TYR A 389 8.09 -7.06 7.50
CA TYR A 389 7.14 -6.16 6.87
C TYR A 389 6.07 -6.97 6.13
N MET A 390 4.79 -6.65 6.38
CA MET A 390 3.66 -7.13 5.58
C MET A 390 3.16 -6.00 4.69
N ALA A 391 3.17 -6.21 3.37
CA ALA A 391 2.81 -5.17 2.40
C ALA A 391 1.32 -5.26 2.00
N PRO A 392 0.61 -4.12 1.90
CA PRO A 392 -0.77 -4.09 1.44
C PRO A 392 -0.86 -4.03 -0.08
N VAL A 393 -1.89 -4.66 -0.65
CA VAL A 393 -2.25 -4.56 -2.08
C VAL A 393 -3.77 -4.45 -2.19
N SER A 394 -4.27 -3.50 -2.99
CA SER A 394 -5.71 -3.32 -3.23
C SER A 394 -6.01 -2.93 -4.67
N SER A 395 -7.17 -3.35 -5.20
CA SER A 395 -7.54 -3.15 -6.60
C SER A 395 -8.21 -1.80 -6.86
N TRP A 396 -9.01 -1.32 -5.91
CA TRP A 396 -9.86 -0.14 -6.07
C TRP A 396 -10.12 0.52 -4.72
N PHE A 397 -10.71 1.72 -4.67
CA PHE A 397 -11.35 2.25 -3.47
C PHE A 397 -12.41 3.27 -3.86
N SER A 398 -13.64 3.06 -3.42
CA SER A 398 -14.73 4.02 -3.54
C SER A 398 -15.73 3.81 -2.41
N THR A 399 -16.10 4.88 -1.72
CA THR A 399 -17.12 4.85 -0.67
C THR A 399 -18.15 5.94 -0.91
N HIS A 400 -19.42 5.64 -0.62
CA HIS A 400 -20.53 6.55 -0.92
C HIS A 400 -21.63 6.56 0.15
N PHE A 401 -21.23 6.41 1.42
CA PHE A 401 -22.12 6.53 2.58
C PHE A 401 -22.56 7.98 2.81
N GLY A 402 -23.86 8.23 2.71
CA GLY A 402 -24.50 9.52 2.93
C GLY A 402 -25.00 9.70 4.37
N ALA A 403 -26.06 10.49 4.52
CA ALA A 403 -26.67 10.80 5.82
C ALA A 403 -27.52 9.64 6.39
N GLU A 404 -27.70 8.56 5.64
CA GLU A 404 -28.39 7.34 6.07
C GLU A 404 -27.63 6.56 7.15
N VAL A 405 -26.32 6.79 7.29
CA VAL A 405 -25.48 6.23 8.35
C VAL A 405 -24.84 7.33 9.21
N SER A 406 -24.43 7.00 10.44
CA SER A 406 -23.79 7.94 11.37
C SER A 406 -22.32 8.26 11.03
N TYR A 407 -21.73 7.51 10.10
CA TYR A 407 -20.33 7.57 9.69
C TYR A 407 -20.19 7.91 8.20
N SER A 408 -20.84 8.99 7.74
CA SER A 408 -20.82 9.37 6.32
C SER A 408 -19.39 9.45 5.73
N LYS A 409 -19.23 8.84 4.55
CA LYS A 409 -17.97 8.70 3.80
C LYS A 409 -18.25 8.81 2.30
N ASN A 410 -17.75 9.87 1.64
CA ASN A 410 -17.98 10.11 0.22
C ASN A 410 -16.70 10.52 -0.53
N TRP A 411 -15.88 9.55 -0.93
CA TRP A 411 -14.66 9.77 -1.72
C TRP A 411 -14.25 8.53 -2.54
N VAL A 412 -13.37 8.76 -3.51
CA VAL A 412 -12.78 7.75 -4.38
C VAL A 412 -11.28 8.05 -4.52
N PHE A 413 -10.44 7.03 -4.40
CA PHE A 413 -9.01 7.16 -4.70
C PHE A 413 -8.73 6.88 -6.16
N LYS A 414 -7.64 7.44 -6.70
CA LYS A 414 -7.24 7.20 -8.09
C LYS A 414 -6.74 5.76 -8.25
N SER A 415 -7.68 4.86 -8.53
CA SER A 415 -7.44 3.42 -8.49
C SER A 415 -7.51 2.73 -9.86
N GLU A 416 -7.72 3.50 -10.92
CA GLU A 416 -8.00 3.00 -12.27
C GLU A 416 -6.96 2.03 -12.82
N THR A 417 -5.68 2.28 -12.54
CA THR A 417 -4.54 1.42 -12.92
C THR A 417 -3.90 0.70 -11.74
N LEU A 418 -4.40 0.94 -10.52
CA LEU A 418 -3.74 0.62 -9.26
C LEU A 418 -3.39 -0.86 -9.13
N TRP A 419 -4.31 -1.76 -9.50
CA TRP A 419 -4.08 -3.19 -9.35
C TRP A 419 -2.84 -3.67 -10.10
N LYS A 420 -2.62 -3.18 -11.33
CA LYS A 420 -1.43 -3.49 -12.12
C LYS A 420 -0.18 -2.86 -11.52
N ASP A 421 -0.22 -1.56 -11.30
CA ASP A 421 0.94 -0.77 -10.90
C ASP A 421 1.45 -1.26 -9.54
N ARG A 422 0.54 -1.50 -8.59
CA ARG A 422 0.87 -1.97 -7.25
C ARG A 422 1.47 -3.37 -7.27
N TRP A 423 0.91 -4.29 -8.07
CA TRP A 423 1.46 -5.64 -8.17
C TRP A 423 2.86 -5.65 -8.81
N ASP A 424 3.14 -4.77 -9.76
CA ASP A 424 4.50 -4.59 -10.30
C ASP A 424 5.47 -4.11 -9.22
N ASP A 425 5.10 -3.07 -8.45
CA ASP A 425 5.91 -2.54 -7.33
C ASP A 425 6.24 -3.63 -6.30
N ILE A 426 5.25 -4.43 -5.93
CA ILE A 426 5.40 -5.55 -4.98
C ILE A 426 6.44 -6.58 -5.45
N LEU A 427 6.44 -6.91 -6.75
CA LEU A 427 7.45 -7.81 -7.30
C LEU A 427 8.86 -7.17 -7.30
N GLN A 428 8.97 -5.84 -7.44
CA GLN A 428 10.25 -5.14 -7.33
C GLN A 428 10.79 -5.11 -5.90
N LEU A 429 9.92 -5.08 -4.88
CA LEU A 429 10.34 -5.26 -3.48
C LEU A 429 10.92 -6.65 -3.23
N GLY A 430 10.50 -7.66 -4.01
CA GLY A 430 11.20 -8.92 -4.19
C GLY A 430 11.43 -9.73 -2.91
N SER A 431 12.69 -10.07 -2.62
CA SER A 431 13.05 -10.88 -1.45
C SER A 431 12.94 -10.15 -0.12
N ARG A 432 12.62 -8.85 -0.11
CA ARG A 432 12.46 -8.04 1.11
C ARG A 432 11.10 -8.25 1.79
N LEU A 433 10.16 -8.89 1.08
CA LEU A 433 8.81 -9.16 1.55
C LEU A 433 8.62 -10.65 1.83
N ASN A 434 8.03 -10.98 2.98
CA ASN A 434 7.59 -12.33 3.30
C ASN A 434 6.06 -12.47 3.21
N PHE A 435 5.34 -11.40 3.53
CA PHE A 435 3.88 -11.40 3.61
C PHE A 435 3.27 -10.27 2.80
N ILE A 436 2.19 -10.59 2.10
CA ILE A 436 1.30 -9.63 1.46
C ILE A 436 -0.08 -9.82 2.07
N GLU A 437 -0.77 -8.72 2.34
CA GLU A 437 -2.20 -8.74 2.64
C GLU A 437 -2.96 -8.00 1.55
N ILE A 438 -3.89 -8.72 0.90
CA ILE A 438 -4.82 -8.14 -0.06
C ILE A 438 -5.96 -7.48 0.73
N VAL A 439 -6.16 -6.19 0.51
CA VAL A 439 -7.17 -5.36 1.16
C VAL A 439 -8.24 -5.04 0.09
N THR A 440 -9.34 -5.77 0.00
CA THR A 440 -9.85 -6.82 0.92
C THR A 440 -10.52 -7.98 0.17
N TRP A 441 -10.91 -9.03 0.89
CA TRP A 441 -11.77 -10.09 0.37
C TRP A 441 -13.22 -9.62 0.17
N ASN A 442 -13.84 -8.98 1.16
CA ASN A 442 -15.29 -8.73 1.19
C ASN A 442 -15.72 -7.34 1.68
N ASP A 443 -14.85 -6.33 1.68
CA ASP A 443 -15.29 -4.97 2.04
C ASP A 443 -16.04 -4.31 0.88
N TYR A 444 -17.35 -4.51 0.87
CA TYR A 444 -18.26 -3.99 -0.16
C TYR A 444 -18.49 -2.48 -0.02
N GLY A 445 -18.49 -1.95 1.21
CA GLY A 445 -18.71 -0.54 1.52
C GLY A 445 -17.64 0.37 0.94
N GLU A 446 -16.39 -0.08 0.95
CA GLU A 446 -15.24 0.67 0.41
C GLU A 446 -14.83 0.20 -1.01
N SER A 447 -15.64 -0.66 -1.62
CA SER A 447 -15.56 -1.07 -3.04
C SER A 447 -14.25 -1.75 -3.45
N HIS A 448 -13.47 -2.25 -2.49
CA HIS A 448 -12.15 -2.83 -2.74
C HIS A 448 -12.06 -4.32 -2.47
N TYR A 449 -13.21 -4.94 -2.30
CA TYR A 449 -13.36 -6.40 -2.28
C TYR A 449 -12.93 -7.02 -3.61
N ILE A 450 -12.35 -8.21 -3.55
CA ILE A 450 -12.07 -9.06 -4.73
C ILE A 450 -12.77 -10.43 -4.67
N GLY A 451 -13.40 -10.76 -3.54
CA GLY A 451 -14.24 -11.93 -3.36
C GLY A 451 -15.61 -11.76 -4.03
N PRO A 452 -16.43 -12.82 -4.04
CA PRO A 452 -17.78 -12.75 -4.57
C PRO A 452 -18.67 -11.81 -3.74
N TYR A 453 -19.55 -11.05 -4.39
CA TYR A 453 -20.59 -10.25 -3.70
C TYR A 453 -21.78 -11.10 -3.25
N ASN A 454 -22.05 -12.22 -3.94
CA ASN A 454 -23.26 -13.02 -3.76
C ASN A 454 -23.21 -14.04 -2.60
N THR A 455 -22.10 -14.07 -1.86
CA THR A 455 -22.01 -14.73 -0.56
C THR A 455 -22.98 -14.04 0.41
N ALA A 456 -23.54 -14.79 1.37
CA ALA A 456 -24.38 -14.21 2.43
C ALA A 456 -23.64 -13.00 3.05
N HIS A 457 -24.32 -11.91 3.41
CA HIS A 457 -23.71 -10.81 4.17
C HIS A 457 -24.81 -9.93 4.76
N THR A 458 -24.42 -9.14 5.75
CA THR A 458 -25.25 -8.09 6.33
C THR A 458 -25.00 -6.84 5.52
N ASP A 459 -26.05 -6.28 4.92
CA ASP A 459 -25.96 -5.05 4.15
C ASP A 459 -25.85 -3.85 5.10
N ASP A 460 -24.74 -3.12 4.99
CA ASP A 460 -24.45 -1.88 5.72
C ASP A 460 -24.96 -0.61 4.99
N SER A 461 -25.76 -0.80 3.93
CA SER A 461 -26.24 0.15 2.91
C SER A 461 -25.40 0.19 1.63
N SER A 462 -24.23 -0.45 1.62
CA SER A 462 -23.35 -0.50 0.45
C SER A 462 -23.95 -1.22 -0.75
N SER A 463 -24.99 -2.03 -0.58
CA SER A 463 -25.73 -2.63 -1.70
C SER A 463 -26.18 -1.60 -2.74
N ALA A 464 -26.39 -0.33 -2.36
CA ALA A 464 -26.73 0.75 -3.26
C ALA A 464 -25.69 0.95 -4.40
N TRP A 465 -24.39 0.74 -4.12
CA TRP A 465 -23.31 0.85 -5.11
C TRP A 465 -22.54 -0.45 -5.38
N ALA A 466 -22.63 -1.47 -4.52
CA ALA A 466 -21.93 -2.73 -4.69
C ALA A 466 -22.77 -3.81 -5.39
N ALA A 467 -24.08 -3.86 -5.15
CA ALA A 467 -24.90 -4.97 -5.64
C ALA A 467 -25.00 -5.01 -7.17
N GLY A 468 -24.66 -6.15 -7.77
CA GLY A 468 -24.70 -6.34 -9.22
C GLY A 468 -23.41 -5.93 -9.94
N LEU A 469 -22.39 -5.48 -9.21
CA LEU A 469 -21.03 -5.35 -9.71
C LEU A 469 -20.23 -6.60 -9.33
N ASP A 470 -19.32 -7.01 -10.21
CA ASP A 470 -18.53 -8.24 -10.04
C ASP A 470 -17.06 -7.85 -10.06
N HIS A 471 -16.31 -8.20 -9.02
CA HIS A 471 -14.89 -7.91 -8.89
C HIS A 471 -14.02 -9.18 -9.05
N THR A 472 -14.63 -10.35 -9.23
CA THR A 472 -13.93 -11.64 -9.13
C THR A 472 -12.87 -11.86 -10.20
N ALA A 473 -12.92 -11.15 -11.32
CA ALA A 473 -11.83 -11.18 -12.31
C ALA A 473 -10.52 -10.58 -11.77
N MET A 474 -10.55 -9.79 -10.69
CA MET A 474 -9.34 -9.31 -10.00
C MET A 474 -8.60 -10.44 -9.28
N LEU A 475 -9.29 -11.51 -8.88
CA LEU A 475 -8.64 -12.73 -8.39
C LEU A 475 -7.83 -13.39 -9.49
N ASP A 476 -8.41 -13.52 -10.69
CA ASP A 476 -7.73 -14.10 -11.84
C ASP A 476 -6.50 -13.29 -12.25
N PHE A 477 -6.64 -11.96 -12.28
CA PHE A 477 -5.54 -11.03 -12.55
C PHE A 477 -4.35 -11.24 -11.60
N ALA A 478 -4.61 -11.47 -10.32
CA ALA A 478 -3.58 -11.58 -9.30
C ALA A 478 -2.78 -12.90 -9.36
N VAL A 479 -3.34 -13.97 -9.95
CA VAL A 479 -2.70 -15.31 -9.99
C VAL A 479 -1.24 -15.29 -10.47
N PRO A 480 -0.88 -14.73 -11.65
CA PRO A 480 0.50 -14.74 -12.12
C PRO A 480 1.44 -13.92 -11.20
N TYR A 481 0.93 -12.91 -10.51
CA TYR A 481 1.68 -12.10 -9.56
C TYR A 481 1.91 -12.82 -8.23
N ILE A 482 0.88 -13.46 -7.67
CA ILE A 482 0.99 -14.29 -6.46
C ILE A 482 1.99 -15.41 -6.70
N LYS A 483 1.94 -16.05 -7.88
CA LYS A 483 2.89 -17.09 -8.27
C LYS A 483 4.32 -16.56 -8.34
N ALA A 484 4.52 -15.43 -9.01
CA ALA A 484 5.83 -14.77 -9.10
C ALA A 484 6.38 -14.40 -7.72
N PHE A 485 5.56 -13.76 -6.89
CA PHE A 485 5.91 -13.40 -5.52
C PHE A 485 6.41 -14.62 -4.76
N LYS A 486 5.62 -15.69 -4.71
CA LYS A 486 5.97 -16.93 -4.01
C LYS A 486 7.23 -17.61 -4.53
N ALA A 487 7.50 -17.50 -5.83
CA ALA A 487 8.72 -18.00 -6.45
C ALA A 487 9.94 -17.09 -6.25
N GLY A 488 9.75 -15.87 -5.72
CA GLY A 488 10.81 -14.87 -5.61
C GLY A 488 11.18 -14.21 -6.94
N GLU A 489 10.28 -14.27 -7.93
CA GLU A 489 10.46 -13.69 -9.24
C GLU A 489 10.08 -12.21 -9.24
N THR A 490 10.76 -11.40 -10.08
CA THR A 490 10.51 -9.96 -10.23
C THR A 490 9.56 -9.63 -11.38
N ALA A 491 8.98 -10.64 -12.02
CA ALA A 491 8.04 -10.50 -13.12
C ALA A 491 6.93 -11.58 -13.03
N PRO A 492 5.71 -11.29 -13.51
CA PRO A 492 4.58 -12.21 -13.38
C PRO A 492 4.83 -13.57 -14.06
N VAL A 493 4.46 -14.66 -13.40
CA VAL A 493 4.61 -16.01 -13.94
C VAL A 493 3.30 -16.43 -14.61
N ILE A 494 3.25 -16.32 -15.93
CA ILE A 494 2.04 -16.54 -16.73
C ILE A 494 1.95 -18.00 -17.18
N ASP A 495 0.96 -18.73 -16.70
CA ASP A 495 0.69 -20.13 -17.10
C ASP A 495 -0.39 -20.24 -18.18
N SER A 496 -1.36 -19.33 -18.16
CA SER A 496 -2.54 -19.32 -19.01
C SER A 496 -2.69 -17.97 -19.70
N GLU A 497 -3.20 -18.00 -20.93
CA GLU A 497 -3.49 -16.79 -21.71
C GLU A 497 -4.83 -16.20 -21.27
N MET A 498 -4.84 -14.93 -20.87
CA MET A 498 -6.03 -14.31 -20.31
C MET A 498 -6.13 -12.83 -20.66
N LEU A 499 -7.36 -12.34 -20.73
CA LEU A 499 -7.71 -10.93 -20.72
C LEU A 499 -8.63 -10.66 -19.53
N VAL A 500 -8.32 -9.66 -18.72
CA VAL A 500 -9.20 -9.12 -17.66
C VAL A 500 -9.59 -7.71 -18.07
N TYR A 501 -10.86 -7.34 -17.87
CA TYR A 501 -11.34 -5.99 -18.13
C TYR A 501 -12.06 -5.44 -16.90
N TRP A 502 -12.09 -4.11 -16.78
CA TRP A 502 -12.92 -3.43 -15.81
C TRP A 502 -13.37 -2.05 -16.30
N HIS A 503 -14.52 -1.62 -15.80
CA HIS A 503 -15.11 -0.32 -16.10
C HIS A 503 -16.15 0.08 -15.06
N ARG A 504 -16.44 1.37 -14.95
CA ARG A 504 -17.55 1.90 -14.15
C ARG A 504 -18.92 1.65 -14.81
N PRO A 505 -20.03 1.72 -14.04
CA PRO A 505 -21.39 1.51 -14.58
C PRO A 505 -21.92 2.67 -15.43
N HIS A 506 -21.36 3.88 -15.30
CA HIS A 506 -21.81 5.06 -16.04
C HIS A 506 -20.65 6.05 -16.24
N LEU A 507 -20.86 7.05 -17.10
CA LEU A 507 -19.90 8.14 -17.32
C LEU A 507 -19.76 9.02 -16.07
N LYS A 508 -18.58 9.57 -15.76
CA LYS A 508 -18.39 10.48 -14.61
C LYS A 508 -19.23 11.76 -14.71
N SER A 509 -19.62 12.13 -15.93
CA SER A 509 -20.36 13.35 -16.21
C SER A 509 -21.86 13.28 -15.94
N VAL A 510 -22.44 12.10 -15.68
CA VAL A 510 -23.87 11.98 -15.33
C VAL A 510 -24.18 12.86 -14.11
N SER A 511 -25.41 13.37 -14.00
CA SER A 511 -25.81 14.26 -12.90
C SER A 511 -26.89 13.59 -12.04
N CYS A 512 -26.53 13.28 -10.80
CA CYS A 512 -27.38 12.51 -9.87
C CYS A 512 -27.82 13.32 -8.64
N ASP A 513 -27.39 14.59 -8.50
CA ASP A 513 -27.56 15.39 -7.27
C ASP A 513 -28.96 15.32 -6.63
N SER A 514 -30.02 15.28 -7.44
CA SER A 514 -31.41 15.27 -6.96
C SER A 514 -31.89 13.93 -6.38
N THR A 515 -31.23 12.84 -6.73
CA THR A 515 -31.61 11.46 -6.35
C THR A 515 -30.53 10.76 -5.52
N ASP A 516 -29.33 11.33 -5.50
CA ASP A 516 -28.14 10.78 -4.86
C ASP A 516 -28.24 10.80 -3.33
N ILE A 517 -27.74 9.74 -2.69
CA ILE A 517 -27.78 9.58 -1.22
C ILE A 517 -26.87 10.56 -0.50
N CYS A 518 -25.74 10.94 -1.12
CA CYS A 518 -24.83 11.96 -0.63
C CYS A 518 -25.16 13.37 -1.15
N GLY A 519 -26.05 13.48 -2.15
CA GLY A 519 -26.39 14.71 -2.86
C GLY A 519 -25.22 15.34 -3.63
N SER A 520 -24.13 14.61 -3.82
CA SER A 520 -22.91 15.12 -4.45
C SER A 520 -21.95 14.00 -4.85
N ARG A 521 -21.17 14.24 -5.91
CA ARG A 521 -20.10 13.32 -6.35
C ARG A 521 -19.06 13.11 -5.22
N PRO A 522 -18.46 11.90 -5.13
CA PRO A 522 -17.39 11.63 -4.18
C PRO A 522 -16.20 12.56 -4.39
N THR A 523 -15.55 12.98 -3.30
CA THR A 523 -14.26 13.68 -3.41
C THR A 523 -13.27 12.81 -4.19
N GLY A 524 -12.52 13.39 -5.14
CA GLY A 524 -11.58 12.65 -6.01
C GLY A 524 -12.18 12.13 -7.31
N TRP A 525 -13.49 12.27 -7.54
CA TRP A 525 -14.16 11.82 -8.76
C TRP A 525 -13.53 12.38 -10.06
N ASP A 526 -12.96 13.58 -9.98
CA ASP A 526 -12.36 14.32 -11.07
C ASP A 526 -10.96 13.80 -11.46
N PHE A 527 -10.37 12.93 -10.65
CA PHE A 527 -9.09 12.27 -10.96
C PHE A 527 -9.25 11.02 -11.82
N LEU A 528 -10.48 10.52 -11.94
CA LEU A 528 -10.82 9.33 -12.71
C LEU A 528 -11.24 9.71 -14.12
N GLU A 529 -11.01 8.83 -15.08
CA GLU A 529 -11.33 9.02 -16.50
C GLU A 529 -12.51 8.17 -16.96
N ASP A 530 -13.13 8.57 -18.07
CA ASP A 530 -14.14 7.73 -18.73
C ASP A 530 -13.41 6.74 -19.64
N THR A 531 -12.85 5.70 -19.01
CA THR A 531 -12.02 4.67 -19.64
C THR A 531 -12.51 3.26 -19.32
N VAL A 532 -12.52 2.39 -20.32
CA VAL A 532 -12.58 0.94 -20.17
C VAL A 532 -11.17 0.41 -20.14
N PHE A 533 -10.82 -0.29 -19.08
CA PHE A 533 -9.49 -0.80 -18.86
C PHE A 533 -9.44 -2.29 -19.21
N VAL A 534 -8.34 -2.70 -19.82
CA VAL A 534 -8.08 -4.07 -20.19
C VAL A 534 -6.66 -4.41 -19.79
N SER A 535 -6.45 -5.59 -19.21
CA SER A 535 -5.13 -6.15 -19.01
C SER A 535 -5.03 -7.53 -19.63
N THR A 536 -3.99 -7.76 -20.40
CA THR A 536 -3.68 -9.07 -20.98
C THR A 536 -2.56 -9.73 -20.20
N MET A 537 -2.65 -11.05 -20.04
CA MET A 537 -1.62 -11.91 -19.49
C MET A 537 -1.29 -12.95 -20.55
N THR A 538 -0.16 -12.80 -21.23
CA THR A 538 0.19 -13.62 -22.40
C THR A 538 1.66 -14.01 -22.44
N LYS A 539 1.97 -15.23 -22.89
CA LYS A 539 3.36 -15.72 -23.02
C LYS A 539 4.06 -15.23 -24.28
N SER A 540 3.32 -14.87 -25.32
CA SER A 540 3.90 -14.52 -26.63
C SER A 540 3.32 -13.25 -27.24
N GLY A 541 2.35 -12.61 -26.60
CA GLY A 541 1.64 -11.47 -27.17
C GLY A 541 0.40 -11.91 -27.94
N GLY A 542 -0.32 -10.92 -28.47
CA GLY A 542 -1.56 -11.14 -29.20
C GLY A 542 -2.17 -9.86 -29.73
N ILE A 543 -3.40 -9.95 -30.21
CA ILE A 543 -4.21 -8.83 -30.67
C ILE A 543 -5.46 -8.73 -29.80
N VAL A 544 -5.62 -7.58 -29.14
CA VAL A 544 -6.82 -7.21 -28.41
C VAL A 544 -7.69 -6.35 -29.29
N LYS A 545 -9.00 -6.59 -29.24
CA LYS A 545 -10.00 -5.71 -29.84
C LYS A 545 -11.10 -5.42 -28.82
N VAL A 546 -11.35 -4.14 -28.59
CA VAL A 546 -12.37 -3.66 -27.65
C VAL A 546 -13.33 -2.76 -28.39
N THR A 547 -14.63 -3.00 -28.22
CA THR A 547 -15.69 -2.10 -28.65
C THR A 547 -16.44 -1.63 -27.42
N SER A 548 -16.41 -0.31 -27.17
CA SER A 548 -17.08 0.30 -26.02
C SER A 548 -18.27 1.12 -26.47
N GLY A 549 -19.48 0.63 -26.20
CA GLY A 549 -20.72 1.31 -26.59
C GLY A 549 -20.82 1.59 -28.08
N GLY A 550 -21.18 2.84 -28.42
CA GLY A 550 -21.23 3.32 -29.81
C GLY A 550 -19.88 3.71 -30.43
N ASN A 551 -18.77 3.55 -29.72
CA ASN A 551 -17.45 3.94 -30.21
C ASN A 551 -16.93 2.98 -31.28
N GLN A 552 -16.00 3.45 -32.12
CA GLN A 552 -15.28 2.57 -33.04
C GLN A 552 -14.42 1.57 -32.26
N ALA A 553 -14.29 0.35 -32.79
CA ALA A 553 -13.46 -0.66 -32.16
C ALA A 553 -11.99 -0.23 -32.12
N VAL A 554 -11.37 -0.32 -30.94
CA VAL A 554 -9.93 -0.15 -30.75
C VAL A 554 -9.27 -1.51 -30.93
N VAL A 555 -8.25 -1.59 -31.78
CA VAL A 555 -7.47 -2.81 -32.03
C VAL A 555 -6.02 -2.52 -31.71
N GLN A 556 -5.42 -3.31 -30.84
CA GLN A 556 -4.05 -3.11 -30.38
C GLN A 556 -3.32 -4.45 -30.30
N GLN A 557 -2.07 -4.46 -30.77
CA GLN A 557 -1.15 -5.55 -30.50
C GLN A 557 -0.59 -5.40 -29.09
N VAL A 558 -0.56 -6.51 -28.35
CA VAL A 558 0.09 -6.61 -27.05
C VAL A 558 1.31 -7.52 -27.13
N ASP A 559 2.31 -7.21 -26.33
CA ASP A 559 3.53 -8.00 -26.19
C ASP A 559 3.36 -9.10 -25.14
N ALA A 560 4.36 -9.98 -25.01
CA ALA A 560 4.41 -10.96 -23.93
C ALA A 560 4.51 -10.27 -22.56
N GLY A 561 3.92 -10.89 -21.54
CA GLY A 561 3.86 -10.37 -20.17
C GLY A 561 2.45 -9.93 -19.79
N VAL A 562 2.38 -9.05 -18.79
CA VAL A 562 1.13 -8.40 -18.37
C VAL A 562 1.10 -6.97 -18.91
N GLN A 563 0.20 -6.67 -19.83
CA GLN A 563 0.09 -5.35 -20.46
C GLN A 563 -1.32 -4.78 -20.30
N MET A 564 -1.40 -3.52 -19.84
CA MET A 564 -2.64 -2.77 -19.73
C MET A 564 -2.90 -1.92 -20.98
N ILE A 565 -4.17 -1.83 -21.37
CA ILE A 565 -4.69 -1.02 -22.45
C ILE A 565 -5.86 -0.19 -21.90
N GLU A 566 -5.88 1.09 -22.25
CA GLU A 566 -6.96 2.02 -21.95
C GLU A 566 -7.76 2.31 -23.21
N VAL A 567 -9.08 2.14 -23.14
CA VAL A 567 -10.00 2.36 -24.25
C VAL A 567 -11.03 3.41 -23.87
N PRO A 568 -11.31 4.42 -24.72
CA PRO A 568 -12.33 5.43 -24.41
C PRO A 568 -13.68 4.79 -24.12
N MET A 569 -14.24 5.12 -22.96
CA MET A 569 -15.53 4.60 -22.52
C MET A 569 -16.68 5.18 -23.36
N GLY A 570 -17.59 4.32 -23.76
CA GLY A 570 -18.81 4.67 -24.49
C GLY A 570 -20.04 4.00 -23.87
N VAL A 571 -21.15 4.73 -23.87
CA VAL A 571 -22.46 4.24 -23.41
C VAL A 571 -22.92 3.07 -24.29
N GLY A 572 -23.34 1.97 -23.66
CA GLY A 572 -23.79 0.75 -24.32
C GLY A 572 -23.00 -0.49 -23.90
N GLU A 573 -23.08 -1.53 -24.73
CA GLU A 573 -22.41 -2.81 -24.50
C GLU A 573 -20.88 -2.67 -24.58
N GLN A 574 -20.17 -3.45 -23.77
CA GLN A 574 -18.71 -3.51 -23.77
C GLN A 574 -18.28 -4.88 -24.28
N ILE A 575 -17.64 -4.94 -25.45
CA ILE A 575 -17.29 -6.17 -26.14
C ILE A 575 -15.77 -6.29 -26.19
N PHE A 576 -15.26 -7.45 -25.79
CA PHE A 576 -13.84 -7.74 -25.70
C PHE A 576 -13.52 -8.98 -26.53
N GLU A 577 -12.47 -8.90 -27.36
CA GLU A 577 -11.94 -10.02 -28.14
C GLU A 577 -10.42 -10.07 -27.93
N PHE A 578 -9.88 -11.26 -27.71
CA PHE A 578 -8.45 -11.48 -27.61
C PHE A 578 -8.03 -12.67 -28.46
N THR A 579 -7.04 -12.46 -29.32
CA THR A 579 -6.40 -13.49 -30.14
C THR A 579 -4.94 -13.58 -29.75
N THR A 580 -4.49 -14.70 -29.21
CA THR A 580 -3.09 -14.87 -28.79
C THR A 580 -2.26 -15.31 -29.99
N PHE A 581 -0.98 -14.94 -30.05
CA PHE A 581 -0.08 -15.40 -31.12
C PHE A 581 0.23 -16.90 -31.03
N GLN A 582 -0.14 -17.56 -29.93
CA GLN A 582 -0.10 -19.01 -29.79
C GLN A 582 -1.36 -19.72 -30.36
N GLY A 583 -2.32 -18.96 -30.89
CA GLY A 583 -3.52 -19.48 -31.56
C GLY A 583 -4.76 -19.61 -30.67
N GLY A 584 -4.73 -19.07 -29.45
CA GLY A 584 -5.91 -18.96 -28.58
C GLY A 584 -6.83 -17.83 -29.03
N TYR A 585 -8.14 -17.98 -28.78
CA TYR A 585 -9.14 -16.97 -29.09
C TYR A 585 -10.24 -16.97 -28.04
N GLY A 586 -10.60 -15.79 -27.54
CA GLY A 586 -11.77 -15.61 -26.73
C GLY A 586 -12.50 -14.31 -27.02
N LYS A 587 -13.80 -14.33 -26.79
CA LYS A 587 -14.69 -13.18 -26.97
C LYS A 587 -15.76 -13.20 -25.90
N THR A 588 -16.02 -12.02 -25.32
CA THR A 588 -17.13 -11.84 -24.39
C THR A 588 -17.75 -10.46 -24.53
N THR A 589 -18.97 -10.33 -24.01
CA THR A 589 -19.64 -9.06 -23.79
C THR A 589 -19.79 -8.91 -22.27
N SER A 590 -19.41 -7.76 -21.72
CA SER A 590 -19.65 -7.45 -20.31
C SER A 590 -21.13 -7.64 -19.96
N ASN A 591 -21.42 -8.31 -18.85
CA ASN A 591 -22.79 -8.42 -18.35
C ASN A 591 -23.30 -7.08 -17.78
N LEU A 592 -22.43 -6.08 -17.63
CA LEU A 592 -22.77 -4.71 -17.28
C LEU A 592 -22.66 -3.79 -18.51
N THR A 593 -23.78 -3.17 -18.86
CA THR A 593 -23.84 -2.11 -19.87
C THR A 593 -23.51 -0.77 -19.22
N ILE A 594 -22.70 0.05 -19.89
CA ILE A 594 -22.39 1.40 -19.41
C ILE A 594 -23.56 2.32 -19.74
N SER A 595 -24.11 2.96 -18.71
CA SER A 595 -25.30 3.82 -18.81
C SER A 595 -24.96 5.29 -19.04
N ALA A 596 -25.89 6.01 -19.69
CA ALA A 596 -25.92 7.47 -19.71
C ALA A 596 -26.68 8.06 -18.50
N ASP A 597 -27.32 7.20 -17.71
CA ASP A 597 -28.10 7.55 -16.52
C ASP A 597 -27.35 7.15 -15.24
N CYS A 598 -27.79 7.71 -14.11
CA CYS A 598 -27.28 7.36 -12.78
C CYS A 598 -27.52 5.88 -12.46
N TRP A 599 -26.57 5.27 -11.75
CA TRP A 599 -26.71 3.92 -11.23
C TRP A 599 -27.74 3.93 -10.11
N ASN A 600 -28.95 3.41 -10.34
CA ASN A 600 -30.03 3.40 -9.34
C ASN A 600 -30.28 4.78 -8.67
N GLY A 601 -30.06 5.86 -9.41
CA GLY A 601 -30.21 7.24 -8.91
C GLY A 601 -29.01 7.82 -8.17
N ILE A 602 -27.88 7.10 -8.04
CA ILE A 602 -26.69 7.58 -7.33
C ILE A 602 -25.46 7.74 -8.25
N TYR A 603 -24.46 8.45 -7.73
CA TYR A 603 -23.10 8.49 -8.26
C TYR A 603 -22.34 7.22 -7.87
N ASN A 604 -22.26 6.24 -8.77
CA ASN A 604 -21.53 5.00 -8.51
C ASN A 604 -20.13 5.02 -9.16
N PHE A 605 -19.11 5.20 -8.32
CA PHE A 605 -17.69 5.16 -8.68
C PHE A 605 -17.01 3.84 -8.31
N ASN A 606 -17.78 2.81 -7.97
CA ASN A 606 -17.33 1.43 -7.96
C ASN A 606 -17.15 0.91 -9.41
N TYR A 607 -16.55 -0.26 -9.58
CA TYR A 607 -16.24 -0.86 -10.87
C TYR A 607 -16.89 -2.22 -11.04
N HIS A 608 -17.02 -2.66 -12.28
CA HIS A 608 -17.32 -4.03 -12.63
C HIS A 608 -16.17 -4.59 -13.43
N SER A 609 -15.94 -5.89 -13.29
CA SER A 609 -14.86 -6.62 -13.94
C SER A 609 -15.32 -7.95 -14.52
N GLY A 610 -14.57 -8.42 -15.51
CA GLY A 610 -14.74 -9.76 -16.05
C GLY A 610 -13.46 -10.23 -16.75
N SER A 611 -13.46 -11.48 -17.17
CA SER A 611 -12.28 -12.10 -17.78
C SER A 611 -12.63 -12.98 -18.99
N ILE A 612 -11.62 -13.23 -19.81
CA ILE A 612 -11.60 -14.19 -20.91
C ILE A 612 -10.37 -15.07 -20.72
N THR A 613 -10.54 -16.38 -20.70
CA THR A 613 -9.41 -17.33 -20.84
C THR A 613 -9.35 -17.82 -22.29
N CYS A 614 -8.16 -17.82 -22.89
CA CYS A 614 -7.94 -18.08 -24.31
C CYS A 614 -7.31 -19.43 -24.64
#